data_AF-A0A327RB18-F1
#
_entry.id   AF-A0A327RB18-F1
#
_cell.length_a   1.000
_cell.length_b   1.000
_cell.length_c   1.000
_cell.angle_alpha   90.00
_cell.angle_beta   90.00
_cell.angle_gamma   90.00
#
_symmetry.space_group_name_H-M   'P 1'
#
loop_
_entity.id
_entity.type
_entity.pdbx_description
1 polymer ?
#
loop_
_entity_poly.entity_id
_entity_poly.type
_entity_poly.pdbx_seq_one_letter_code
_entity_poly.pdbx_strand_id
1 'polypeptide(L)'
;MKIKRALLIGIVIWIIAILFYSVSYYVPILENKDAQANLVLFVVVIPLVWLGCTFYYKKDLQTHGYLVGQTMLLTAVILDALITVPFFIIPKGGSHFSFFTSLGFWIIAAEFLLVSVLYWYARVYPKTKLLKN
;
A
#
# COMPACT_ATOMS: atom_id res chain seq x y z
N MET A 1 11.91 -12.97 -8.73
CA MET A 1 11.31 -11.65 -8.43
C MET A 1 12.19 -10.51 -8.93
N LYS A 2 11.66 -9.56 -9.71
CA LYS A 2 12.39 -8.34 -10.07
C LYS A 2 12.22 -7.28 -8.96
N ILE A 3 13.12 -7.31 -7.97
CA ILE A 3 13.04 -6.48 -6.75
C ILE A 3 12.98 -4.99 -7.07
N LYS A 4 13.88 -4.48 -7.92
CA LYS A 4 13.93 -3.05 -8.30
C LYS A 4 12.58 -2.49 -8.75
N ARG A 5 11.81 -3.29 -9.50
CA ARG A 5 10.48 -2.88 -9.98
C ARG A 5 9.44 -2.85 -8.86
N ALA A 6 9.47 -3.83 -7.97
CA ALA A 6 8.57 -3.84 -6.81
C ALA A 6 8.83 -2.64 -5.90
N LEU A 7 10.12 -2.30 -5.66
CA LEU A 7 10.50 -1.11 -4.89
C LEU A 7 9.97 0.18 -5.54
N LEU A 8 10.20 0.37 -6.84
CA LEU A 8 9.73 1.56 -7.56
C LEU A 8 8.20 1.70 -7.50
N ILE A 9 7.47 0.60 -7.68
CA ILE A 9 6.01 0.61 -7.59
C ILE A 9 5.56 0.92 -6.15
N GLY A 10 6.21 0.34 -5.14
CA GLY A 10 5.96 0.63 -3.72
C GLY A 10 6.14 2.11 -3.39
N ILE A 11 7.22 2.74 -3.88
CA ILE A 11 7.46 4.18 -3.73
C ILE A 11 6.32 4.99 -4.36
N VAL A 12 5.90 4.64 -5.59
CA VAL A 12 4.80 5.36 -6.26
C VAL A 12 3.48 5.21 -5.51
N ILE A 13 3.15 4.01 -5.03
CA ILE A 13 1.95 3.79 -4.22
C ILE A 13 2.01 4.63 -2.94
N TRP A 14 3.16 4.63 -2.26
CA TRP A 14 3.36 5.43 -1.05
C TRP A 14 3.19 6.93 -1.31
N ILE A 15 3.78 7.48 -2.38
CA ILE A 15 3.61 8.90 -2.76
C ILE A 15 2.13 9.24 -2.97
N ILE A 16 1.38 8.40 -3.68
CA ILE A 16 -0.03 8.69 -3.94
C ILE A 16 -0.84 8.56 -2.64
N ALA A 17 -0.58 7.54 -1.83
CA ALA A 17 -1.24 7.32 -0.55
C ALA A 17 -1.04 8.50 0.41
N ILE A 18 0.20 8.99 0.59
CA ILE A 18 0.47 10.13 1.48
C ILE A 18 -0.18 11.43 1.00
N LEU A 19 -0.33 11.62 -0.32
CA LEU A 19 -1.06 12.75 -0.88
C LEU A 19 -2.55 12.69 -0.53
N PHE A 20 -3.21 11.55 -0.75
CA PHE A 20 -4.62 11.37 -0.38
C PHE A 20 -4.84 11.51 1.14
N TYR A 21 -3.95 10.91 1.94
CA TYR A 21 -3.96 11.06 3.39
C TYR A 21 -3.86 12.53 3.79
N SER A 22 -2.90 13.27 3.23
CA SER A 22 -2.70 14.69 3.56
C SER A 22 -3.89 15.54 3.13
N VAL A 23 -4.42 15.35 1.92
CA VAL A 23 -5.59 16.08 1.40
C VAL A 23 -6.83 15.82 2.25
N SER A 24 -6.99 14.61 2.80
CA SER A 24 -8.14 14.27 3.64
C SER A 24 -8.25 15.16 4.90
N TYR A 25 -7.14 15.68 5.42
CA TYR A 25 -7.16 16.59 6.58
C TYR A 25 -7.65 18.00 6.24
N TYR A 26 -7.55 18.43 4.97
CA TYR A 26 -7.96 19.76 4.52
C TYR A 26 -9.44 19.84 4.14
N VAL A 27 -10.06 18.71 3.78
CA VAL A 27 -11.49 18.63 3.48
C VAL A 27 -12.17 17.72 4.51
N PRO A 28 -12.38 18.20 5.76
CA PRO A 28 -13.01 17.40 6.80
C PRO A 28 -14.49 17.18 6.49
N ILE A 29 -14.87 15.90 6.41
CA ILE A 29 -16.25 15.41 6.24
C ILE A 29 -16.72 14.78 7.55
N LEU A 30 -15.83 14.10 8.27
CA LEU A 30 -16.07 13.50 9.59
C LEU A 30 -15.50 14.39 10.70
N GLU A 31 -16.12 14.32 11.88
CA GLU A 31 -15.63 15.00 13.09
C GLU A 31 -14.22 14.51 13.49
N ASN A 32 -13.99 13.21 13.39
CA ASN A 32 -12.68 12.61 13.62
C ASN A 32 -11.87 12.56 12.33
N LYS A 33 -10.94 13.50 12.18
CA LYS A 33 -10.06 13.63 11.01
C LYS A 33 -9.12 12.44 10.82
N ASP A 34 -8.68 11.80 11.90
CA ASP A 34 -7.79 10.63 11.80
C ASP A 34 -8.56 9.40 11.31
N ALA A 35 -9.79 9.22 11.80
CA ALA A 35 -10.68 8.16 11.29
C ALA A 35 -11.00 8.39 9.81
N GLN A 36 -11.23 9.63 9.40
CA GLN A 36 -11.43 9.98 7.99
C GLN A 36 -10.20 9.64 7.15
N ALA A 37 -9.01 10.04 7.58
CA ALA A 37 -7.78 9.82 6.83
C ALA A 37 -7.49 8.32 6.63
N ASN A 38 -7.72 7.52 7.68
CA ASN A 38 -7.63 6.06 7.60
C ASN A 38 -8.67 5.46 6.65
N LEU A 39 -9.91 5.96 6.66
CA LEU A 39 -10.97 5.50 5.77
C LEU A 39 -10.69 5.85 4.30
N VAL A 40 -10.17 7.05 4.03
CA VAL A 40 -9.73 7.46 2.69
C VAL A 40 -8.60 6.55 2.22
N LEU A 41 -7.60 6.28 3.06
CA LEU A 41 -6.52 5.35 2.71
C LEU A 41 -7.04 3.95 2.42
N PHE A 42 -7.93 3.41 3.25
CA PHE A 42 -8.55 2.10 3.05
C PHE A 42 -9.20 1.99 1.66
N VAL A 43 -10.00 2.99 1.27
CA VAL A 43 -10.65 3.00 -0.04
C VAL A 43 -9.65 3.17 -1.20
N VAL A 44 -8.62 4.00 -1.02
CA VAL A 44 -7.64 4.34 -2.07
C VAL A 44 -6.59 3.23 -2.28
N VAL A 45 -6.23 2.49 -1.23
CA VAL A 45 -5.21 1.44 -1.27
C VAL A 45 -5.64 0.29 -2.17
N ILE A 46 -6.92 -0.10 -2.17
CA ILE A 46 -7.43 -1.17 -3.03
C ILE A 46 -7.10 -0.93 -4.53
N PRO A 47 -7.57 0.16 -5.18
CA PRO A 47 -7.27 0.40 -6.58
C PRO A 47 -5.78 0.66 -6.82
N LEU A 48 -5.07 1.31 -5.90
CA LEU A 48 -3.63 1.56 -6.05
C LEU A 48 -2.82 0.26 -6.09
N VAL A 49 -3.06 -0.65 -5.15
CA VAL A 49 -2.35 -1.94 -5.10
C VAL A 49 -2.71 -2.78 -6.31
N TRP A 50 -3.98 -2.79 -6.71
CA TRP A 50 -4.43 -3.50 -7.90
C TRP A 50 -3.74 -3.00 -9.19
N LEU A 51 -3.64 -1.69 -9.36
CA LEU A 51 -2.92 -1.06 -10.47
C LEU A 51 -1.42 -1.35 -10.38
N GLY A 52 -0.81 -1.22 -9.20
CA GLY A 52 0.59 -1.55 -8.96
C GLY A 52 0.93 -2.99 -9.34
N CYS A 53 0.10 -3.95 -8.90
CA CYS A 53 0.22 -5.34 -9.31
C CYS A 53 0.07 -5.48 -10.83
N THR A 54 -0.89 -4.78 -11.45
CA THR A 54 -1.05 -4.79 -12.91
C THR A 54 0.22 -4.33 -13.63
N PHE A 55 0.85 -3.24 -13.20
CA PHE A 55 2.11 -2.78 -13.80
C PHE A 55 3.27 -3.73 -13.54
N TYR A 56 3.35 -4.36 -12.36
CA TYR A 56 4.37 -5.36 -12.05
C TYR A 56 4.26 -6.58 -12.96
N TYR A 57 3.05 -7.15 -13.07
CA TYR A 57 2.78 -8.42 -13.75
C TYR A 57 2.73 -8.32 -15.28
N LYS A 58 2.72 -7.11 -15.86
CA LYS A 58 2.84 -6.90 -17.33
C LYS A 58 4.09 -7.53 -17.94
N LYS A 59 5.17 -7.69 -17.17
CA LYS A 59 6.48 -8.15 -17.67
C LYS A 59 7.05 -9.35 -16.91
N ASP A 60 6.33 -9.90 -15.93
CA ASP A 60 6.79 -11.03 -15.10
C ASP A 60 5.58 -11.70 -14.47
N LEU A 61 5.33 -12.95 -14.80
CA LEU A 61 4.19 -13.72 -14.28
C LEU A 61 4.59 -14.77 -13.23
N GLN A 62 5.88 -14.91 -12.97
CA GLN A 62 6.45 -16.06 -12.23
C GLN A 62 6.40 -15.86 -10.72
N THR A 63 6.39 -14.61 -10.25
CA THR A 63 6.45 -14.31 -8.81
C THR A 63 5.05 -14.36 -8.17
N HIS A 64 4.90 -14.98 -7.01
CA HIS A 64 3.62 -15.02 -6.28
C HIS A 64 3.22 -13.63 -5.76
N GLY A 65 1.92 -13.31 -5.81
CA GLY A 65 1.34 -12.06 -5.30
C GLY A 65 1.78 -11.66 -3.91
N TYR A 66 1.80 -12.61 -2.96
CA TYR A 66 2.24 -12.35 -1.59
C TYR A 66 3.64 -11.72 -1.51
N LEU A 67 4.63 -12.25 -2.24
CA LEU A 67 6.00 -11.71 -2.23
C LEU A 67 6.07 -10.31 -2.85
N VAL A 68 5.29 -10.07 -3.91
CA VAL A 68 5.21 -8.77 -4.57
C VAL A 68 4.56 -7.75 -3.64
N GLY A 69 3.41 -8.09 -3.08
CA GLY A 69 2.68 -7.28 -2.09
C GLY A 69 3.53 -6.95 -0.87
N GLN A 70 4.18 -7.93 -0.29
CA GLN A 70 5.06 -7.74 0.87
C GLN A 70 6.24 -6.81 0.55
N THR A 71 6.87 -6.94 -0.61
CA THR A 71 7.97 -6.05 -1.01
C THR A 71 7.49 -4.61 -1.17
N MET A 72 6.34 -4.40 -1.82
CA MET A 72 5.76 -3.06 -2.00
C MET A 72 5.34 -2.45 -0.66
N LEU A 73 4.69 -3.23 0.21
CA LEU A 73 4.29 -2.81 1.54
C LEU A 73 5.50 -2.44 2.39
N LEU A 74 6.53 -3.30 2.47
CA LEU A 74 7.75 -3.00 3.25
C LEU A 74 8.44 -1.73 2.75
N THR A 75 8.41 -1.49 1.44
CA THR A 75 8.92 -0.24 0.87
C THR A 75 8.15 0.97 1.42
N ALA A 76 6.81 0.91 1.39
CA ALA A 76 5.96 1.96 1.94
C ALA A 76 6.17 2.16 3.45
N VAL A 77 6.28 1.07 4.22
CA VAL A 77 6.52 1.13 5.68
C VAL A 77 7.86 1.78 6.02
N ILE A 78 8.91 1.48 5.25
CA ILE A 78 10.21 2.14 5.41
C ILE A 78 10.10 3.63 5.10
N LEU A 79 9.39 4.00 4.04
CA LEU A 79 9.17 5.41 3.71
C LEU A 79 8.31 6.12 4.76
N ASP A 80 7.35 5.42 5.37
CA ASP A 80 6.57 5.95 6.48
C ASP A 80 7.46 6.22 7.70
N ALA A 81 8.35 5.29 8.04
CA ALA A 81 9.30 5.48 9.12
C ALA A 81 10.29 6.63 8.84
N LEU A 82 10.72 6.81 7.59
CA LEU A 82 11.72 7.82 7.24
C LEU A 82 11.12 9.21 6.98
N ILE A 83 9.88 9.28 6.48
CA ILE A 83 9.28 10.51 5.96
C ILE A 83 7.93 10.78 6.63
N THR A 84 6.95 9.87 6.51
CA THR A 84 5.59 10.14 7.02
C THR A 84 5.59 10.46 8.51
N VAL A 85 6.25 9.64 9.31
CA VAL A 85 6.25 9.83 10.76
C VAL A 85 7.00 11.10 11.17
N PRO A 86 8.26 11.33 10.75
CA PRO A 86 9.00 12.52 11.16
C PRO A 86 8.38 13.84 10.68
N PHE A 87 7.81 13.88 9.47
CA PHE A 87 7.34 15.12 8.86
C PHE A 87 5.84 15.38 9.04
N PHE A 88 5.01 14.35 9.24
CA PHE A 88 3.54 14.52 9.31
C PHE A 88 2.94 14.10 10.65
N ILE A 89 3.53 13.12 11.34
CA ILE A 89 2.97 12.57 12.60
C ILE A 89 3.59 13.24 13.82
N ILE A 90 4.92 13.32 13.90
CA ILE A 90 5.63 13.95 15.03
C ILE A 90 5.21 15.41 15.24
N PRO A 91 5.08 16.26 14.20
CA PRO A 91 4.64 17.65 14.39
C PRO A 91 3.22 17.80 14.93
N LYS A 92 2.38 16.75 14.81
CA LYS A 92 1.02 16.70 15.37
C LYS A 92 0.99 16.09 16.78
N GLY A 93 2.15 15.85 17.41
CA GLY A 93 2.27 15.26 18.75
C GLY A 93 2.31 13.74 18.78
N GLY A 94 2.42 13.08 17.62
CA GLY A 94 2.59 11.63 17.54
C GLY A 94 4.04 11.16 17.65
N SER A 95 4.23 9.84 17.55
CA SER A 95 5.54 9.17 17.54
C SER A 95 5.53 7.93 16.64
N HIS A 96 6.71 7.39 16.31
CA HIS A 96 6.82 6.10 15.62
C HIS A 96 6.05 5.00 16.32
N PHE A 97 6.13 4.95 17.64
CA PHE A 97 5.39 3.97 18.44
C PHE A 97 3.89 4.12 18.23
N SER A 98 3.34 5.33 18.39
CA SER A 98 1.89 5.56 18.22
C SER A 98 1.39 5.24 16.80
N PHE A 99 2.21 5.48 15.77
CA PHE A 99 1.85 5.22 14.38
C PHE A 99 1.85 3.72 14.08
N PHE A 100 2.95 3.02 14.38
CA PHE A 100 3.10 1.60 14.08
C PHE A 100 2.36 0.67 15.03
N THR A 101 1.88 1.16 16.17
CA THR A 101 0.94 0.41 17.03
C THR A 101 -0.53 0.73 16.74
N SER A 102 -0.81 1.65 15.82
CA SER A 102 -2.19 2.00 15.47
C SER A 102 -2.90 0.86 14.73
N LEU A 103 -4.15 0.60 15.11
CA LEU A 103 -4.97 -0.42 14.47
C LEU A 103 -5.22 -0.11 12.98
N GLY A 104 -5.42 1.18 12.64
CA GLY A 104 -5.67 1.63 11.27
C GLY A 104 -4.53 1.27 10.32
N PHE A 105 -3.28 1.45 10.76
CA PHE A 105 -2.10 1.05 9.98
C PHE A 105 -2.10 -0.44 9.67
N TRP A 106 -2.34 -1.31 10.67
CA TRP A 106 -2.33 -2.76 10.46
C TRP A 106 -3.50 -3.26 9.63
N ILE A 107 -4.68 -2.63 9.73
CA ILE A 107 -5.82 -2.92 8.85
C ILE A 107 -5.46 -2.62 7.41
N ILE A 108 -4.90 -1.44 7.13
CA ILE A 108 -4.49 -1.04 5.78
C ILE A 108 -3.36 -1.94 5.27
N ALA A 109 -2.39 -2.31 6.11
CA ALA A 109 -1.31 -3.22 5.74
C ALA A 109 -1.83 -4.62 5.39
N ALA A 110 -2.79 -5.15 6.16
CA ALA A 110 -3.42 -6.42 5.89
C ALA A 110 -4.24 -6.38 4.59
N GLU A 111 -5.02 -5.32 4.38
CA GLU A 111 -5.76 -5.06 3.16
C GLU A 111 -4.83 -5.01 1.94
N PHE A 112 -3.72 -4.29 2.04
CA PHE A 112 -2.72 -4.19 0.98
C PHE A 112 -2.23 -5.57 0.53
N LEU A 113 -1.85 -6.43 1.49
CA LEU A 113 -1.41 -7.80 1.20
C LEU A 113 -2.54 -8.63 0.59
N LEU A 114 -3.75 -8.53 1.15
CA LEU A 114 -4.91 -9.25 0.67
C LEU A 114 -5.21 -8.90 -0.80
N VAL A 115 -5.25 -7.61 -1.14
CA VAL A 115 -5.49 -7.14 -2.51
C VAL A 115 -4.41 -7.65 -3.47
N SER A 116 -3.14 -7.65 -3.06
CA SER A 116 -2.04 -8.16 -3.89
C SER A 116 -2.15 -9.67 -4.14
N VAL A 117 -2.53 -10.44 -3.13
CA VAL A 117 -2.77 -11.89 -3.24
C VAL A 117 -3.99 -12.17 -4.11
N LEU A 118 -5.10 -11.46 -3.88
CA LEU A 118 -6.32 -11.57 -4.67
C LEU A 118 -6.07 -11.24 -6.15
N TYR A 119 -5.30 -10.18 -6.44
CA TYR A 119 -4.90 -9.85 -7.81
C TYR A 119 -4.21 -11.02 -8.49
N TRP A 120 -3.26 -11.65 -7.78
CA TRP A 120 -2.49 -12.76 -8.32
C TRP A 120 -3.39 -13.95 -8.65
N TYR A 121 -4.27 -14.36 -7.74
CA TYR A 121 -5.22 -15.45 -8.01
C TYR A 121 -6.20 -15.12 -9.13
N ALA A 122 -6.69 -13.88 -9.20
CA ALA A 122 -7.68 -13.48 -10.20
C ALA A 122 -7.09 -13.28 -11.62
N ARG A 123 -5.86 -12.79 -11.74
CA ARG A 123 -5.31 -12.31 -13.04
C ARG A 123 -4.02 -13.00 -13.49
N VAL A 124 -3.23 -13.54 -12.56
CA VAL A 124 -1.89 -14.09 -12.85
C VAL A 124 -1.90 -15.62 -12.85
N TYR A 125 -2.54 -16.23 -11.85
CA TYR A 125 -2.66 -17.67 -11.73
C TYR A 125 -3.31 -18.35 -12.97
N PRO A 126 -4.41 -17.83 -13.54
CA PRO A 126 -4.99 -18.43 -14.75
C PRO A 126 -4.02 -18.40 -15.94
N LYS A 127 -3.27 -17.30 -16.10
CA LYS A 127 -2.31 -17.12 -17.21
C LYS A 127 -1.09 -18.03 -17.05
N THR A 128 -0.59 -18.20 -15.83
CA THR A 128 0.52 -19.11 -15.56
C THR A 128 0.14 -20.57 -15.74
N LYS A 129 -1.11 -20.94 -15.46
CA LYS A 129 -1.63 -22.29 -15.75
C LYS A 129 -1.77 -22.54 -17.25
N LEU A 130 -2.28 -21.57 -18.02
CA LEU A 130 -2.39 -21.65 -19.49
C LEU A 130 -1.03 -21.77 -20.19
N LEU A 131 0.04 -21.17 -19.65
CA LEU A 131 1.39 -21.25 -20.23
C LEU A 131 2.11 -22.57 -19.93
N LYS A 132 1.60 -23.39 -19.00
CA LYS A 132 2.19 -24.68 -18.61
C LYS A 132 1.51 -25.88 -19.27
N ASN A 133 0.35 -25.68 -19.88
CA ASN A 133 -0.37 -26.67 -20.67
C ASN A 133 -0.06 -26.47 -22.15
#